data_AF-A0A7X2TPJ0-F1
#
_entry.id   AF-A0A7X2TPJ0-F1
#
_cell.length_a   1.000
_cell.length_b   1.000
_cell.length_c   1.000
_cell.angle_alpha   90.00
_cell.angle_beta   90.00
_cell.angle_gamma   90.00
#
_symmetry.space_group_name_H-M   'P 1'
#
loop_
_entity.id
_entity.type
_entity.pdbx_description
1 polymer ?
#
loop_
_entity_poly.entity_id
_entity_poly.type
_entity_poly.pdbx_seq_one_letter_code
_entity_poly.pdbx_strand_id
1 'polypeptide(L)'
;MSCENKDRKRNRILNFRVSEEELRLIDAKVAVSGLAKGDYFIRMLYGETVVIRAGKYQSDRLAVELKKLRTTLEKVSDLEEIRDAVERCSALVEEMIRISTKTPDKDNSHGKS
;
A
#
# COMPACT_ATOMS: atom_id res chain seq x y z
N MET A 1 6.62 -30.12 23.38
CA MET A 1 5.38 -30.35 22.60
C MET A 1 5.46 -29.53 21.32
N SER A 2 5.94 -30.12 20.22
CA SER A 2 5.93 -29.48 18.91
C SER A 2 4.52 -29.60 18.34
N CYS A 3 3.79 -28.48 18.28
CA CYS A 3 2.45 -28.46 17.65
C CYS A 3 2.60 -28.94 16.20
N GLU A 4 1.99 -30.07 15.88
CA GLU A 4 2.07 -30.65 14.54
C GLU A 4 1.27 -29.77 13.56
N ASN A 5 1.98 -29.05 12.69
CA ASN A 5 1.40 -28.19 11.64
C ASN A 5 0.82 -29.00 10.46
N LYS A 6 0.20 -30.17 10.72
CA LYS A 6 -0.23 -31.11 9.69
C LYS A 6 -1.41 -30.60 8.85
N ASP A 7 -2.25 -29.71 9.41
CA ASP A 7 -3.47 -29.22 8.73
C ASP A 7 -3.32 -27.86 8.04
N ARG A 8 -2.11 -27.33 7.89
CA ARG A 8 -1.89 -26.04 7.22
C ARG A 8 -1.71 -26.23 5.72
N LYS A 9 -2.51 -25.49 4.92
CA LYS A 9 -2.38 -25.43 3.45
C LYS A 9 -0.95 -25.14 2.97
N ARG A 10 -0.18 -24.36 3.74
CA ARG A 10 1.23 -24.03 3.48
C ARG A 10 2.06 -24.41 4.72
N ASN A 11 2.47 -25.67 4.80
CA ASN A 11 3.20 -26.23 5.95
C ASN A 11 4.74 -26.20 5.79
N ARG A 12 5.26 -25.87 4.61
CA ARG A 12 6.70 -25.74 4.34
C ARG A 12 7.16 -24.29 4.45
N ILE A 13 8.32 -24.08 5.06
CA ILE A 13 8.98 -22.78 5.19
C ILE A 13 10.10 -22.69 4.15
N LEU A 14 10.18 -21.54 3.50
CA LEU A 14 11.23 -21.20 2.54
C LEU A 14 11.83 -19.85 2.97
N ASN A 15 13.14 -19.85 3.24
CA ASN A 15 13.89 -18.71 3.78
C ASN A 15 15.10 -18.43 2.91
N PHE A 16 15.44 -17.16 2.73
CA PHE A 16 16.63 -16.72 2.02
C PHE A 16 17.46 -15.79 2.89
N ARG A 17 18.77 -15.75 2.64
CA ARG A 17 19.63 -14.67 3.13
C ARG A 17 19.66 -13.60 2.05
N VAL A 18 19.52 -12.35 2.47
CA VAL A 18 19.51 -11.17 1.60
C VAL A 18 20.39 -10.09 2.22
N SER A 19 20.96 -9.23 1.38
CA SER A 19 21.62 -8.01 1.83
C SER A 19 20.58 -6.99 2.35
N GLU A 20 21.04 -5.94 3.03
CA GLU A 20 20.14 -4.85 3.45
C GLU A 20 19.46 -4.15 2.26
N GLU A 21 20.18 -3.98 1.15
CA GLU A 21 19.65 -3.32 -0.05
C GLU A 21 18.53 -4.16 -0.68
N GLU A 22 18.75 -5.47 -0.80
CA GLU A 22 17.76 -6.41 -1.30
C GLU A 22 16.52 -6.44 -0.41
N LEU A 23 16.69 -6.42 0.91
CA LEU A 23 15.58 -6.37 1.86
C LEU A 23 14.73 -5.11 1.67
N ARG A 24 15.37 -3.94 1.54
CA ARG A 24 14.66 -2.67 1.29
C ARG A 24 13.86 -2.71 0.00
N LEU A 25 14.43 -3.24 -1.08
CA LEU A 25 13.75 -3.36 -2.38
C LEU A 25 12.55 -4.32 -2.31
N ILE A 26 12.71 -5.45 -1.62
CA ILE A 26 11.65 -6.43 -1.41
C ILE A 26 10.50 -5.81 -0.61
N ASP A 27 10.81 -5.15 0.51
CA ASP A 27 9.79 -4.53 1.37
C ASP A 27 9.03 -3.43 0.64
N ALA A 28 9.72 -2.62 -0.18
CA ALA A 28 9.08 -1.62 -1.03
C ALA A 28 8.12 -2.26 -2.05
N LYS A 29 8.53 -3.34 -2.72
CA LYS A 29 7.67 -4.05 -3.69
C LYS A 29 6.45 -4.68 -3.02
N VAL A 30 6.63 -5.30 -1.85
CA VAL A 30 5.51 -5.85 -1.06
C VAL A 30 4.53 -4.74 -0.68
N ALA A 31 5.04 -3.62 -0.15
CA ALA A 31 4.21 -2.49 0.26
C ALA A 31 3.36 -1.94 -0.90
N VAL A 32 3.99 -1.75 -2.07
CA VAL A 32 3.31 -1.25 -3.27
C VAL A 32 2.29 -2.26 -3.83
N SER A 33 2.53 -3.56 -3.68
CA SER A 33 1.59 -4.60 -4.14
C SER A 33 0.29 -4.67 -3.32
N GLY A 34 0.30 -4.20 -2.07
CA GLY A 34 -0.83 -4.32 -1.14
C GLY A 34 -1.16 -5.77 -0.72
N LEU A 35 -0.26 -6.73 -0.98
CA LEU A 35 -0.39 -8.13 -0.59
C LEU A 35 0.36 -8.40 0.72
N ALA A 36 -0.06 -9.42 1.46
CA ALA A 36 0.75 -9.95 2.54
C ALA A 36 2.07 -10.52 1.98
N LYS A 37 3.20 -10.37 2.70
CA LYS A 37 4.55 -10.82 2.27
C LYS A 37 4.54 -12.23 1.67
N GLY A 38 3.91 -13.19 2.36
CA GLY A 38 3.84 -14.57 1.91
C GLY A 38 3.09 -14.76 0.58
N ASP A 39 2.00 -14.02 0.37
CA ASP A 39 1.24 -14.09 -0.89
C ASP A 39 1.98 -13.39 -2.04
N TYR A 40 2.66 -12.28 -1.76
CA TYR A 40 3.52 -11.60 -2.74
C TYR A 40 4.61 -12.54 -3.28
N PHE A 41 5.37 -13.19 -2.39
CA PHE A 41 6.45 -14.10 -2.81
C PHE A 41 5.94 -15.30 -3.58
N ILE A 42 4.82 -15.87 -3.15
CA ILE A 42 4.25 -17.05 -3.82
C ILE A 42 3.81 -16.68 -5.25
N ARG A 43 3.10 -15.58 -5.44
CA ARG A 43 2.70 -15.11 -6.79
C ARG A 43 3.91 -14.76 -7.65
N MET A 44 4.89 -14.07 -7.09
CA MET A 44 6.14 -13.73 -7.78
C MET A 44 6.88 -14.98 -8.25
N LEU A 45 6.97 -16.02 -7.41
CA LEU A 45 7.65 -17.29 -7.74
C LEU A 45 6.88 -18.12 -8.78
N TYR A 46 5.55 -18.01 -8.84
CA TYR A 46 4.74 -18.63 -9.89
C TYR A 46 4.81 -17.89 -11.25
N GLY A 47 5.53 -16.77 -11.34
CA GLY A 47 5.62 -15.96 -12.55
C GLY A 47 4.36 -15.15 -12.84
N GLU A 48 3.43 -15.04 -11.88
CA GLU A 48 2.27 -14.17 -12.02
C GLU A 48 2.72 -12.71 -11.99
N THR A 49 2.24 -11.90 -12.94
CA THR A 49 2.49 -10.46 -12.93
C THR A 49 1.85 -9.86 -11.69
N VAL A 50 2.68 -9.44 -10.73
CA VAL A 50 2.20 -8.72 -9.54
C VAL A 50 1.88 -7.28 -9.96
N VAL A 51 0.62 -7.04 -10.35
CA VAL A 51 0.15 -5.71 -10.76
C VAL A 51 -0.02 -4.82 -9.53
N ILE A 52 0.52 -3.61 -9.60
CA ILE A 52 0.35 -2.56 -8.59
C ILE A 52 -1.13 -2.14 -8.60
N ARG A 53 -1.90 -2.52 -7.57
CA ARG A 53 -3.25 -1.97 -7.36
C ARG A 53 -3.13 -0.60 -6.70
N ALA A 54 -2.80 0.42 -7.49
CA ALA A 54 -2.70 1.80 -7.03
C ALA A 54 -3.99 2.26 -6.32
N GLY A 55 -5.16 1.83 -6.79
CA GLY A 55 -6.45 2.26 -6.23
C GLY A 55 -6.63 1.92 -4.73
N LYS A 56 -6.42 0.66 -4.32
CA LYS A 56 -6.71 0.24 -2.93
C LYS A 56 -5.68 0.75 -1.93
N TYR A 57 -4.38 0.69 -2.27
CA TYR A 57 -3.32 1.16 -1.36
C TYR A 57 -3.42 2.67 -1.12
N GLN A 58 -3.69 3.44 -2.17
CA GLN A 58 -3.86 4.88 -2.03
C GLN A 58 -5.12 5.21 -1.22
N SER A 59 -6.26 4.57 -1.51
CA SER A 59 -7.47 4.75 -0.68
C SER A 59 -7.27 4.36 0.79
N ASP A 60 -6.61 3.24 1.06
CA ASP A 60 -6.33 2.77 2.44
C ASP A 60 -5.39 3.75 3.17
N ARG A 61 -4.32 4.22 2.51
CA ARG A 61 -3.40 5.23 3.07
C ARG A 61 -4.11 6.54 3.36
N LEU A 62 -5.03 6.94 2.47
CA LEU A 62 -5.80 8.16 2.61
C LEU A 62 -6.82 8.06 3.76
N ALA A 63 -7.47 6.90 3.92
CA ALA A 63 -8.36 6.63 5.05
C ALA A 63 -7.62 6.72 6.40
N VAL A 64 -6.35 6.28 6.45
CA VAL A 64 -5.51 6.41 7.66
C VAL A 64 -5.22 7.87 7.97
N GLU A 65 -4.84 8.68 6.98
CA GLU A 65 -4.56 10.11 7.19
C GLU A 65 -5.83 10.89 7.59
N LEU A 66 -6.97 10.62 6.95
CA LEU A 66 -8.27 11.20 7.36
C LEU A 66 -8.63 10.86 8.80
N LYS A 67 -8.37 9.62 9.24
CA LYS A 67 -8.65 9.20 10.61
C LYS A 67 -7.75 9.92 11.62
N LYS A 68 -6.46 10.12 11.30
CA LYS A 68 -5.55 10.92 12.13
C LYS A 68 -6.04 12.36 12.24
N LEU A 69 -6.42 12.96 11.11
CA LEU A 69 -6.89 14.35 11.04
C LEU A 69 -8.16 14.57 11.86
N ARG A 70 -9.15 13.67 11.74
CA ARG A 70 -10.34 13.68 12.59
C ARG A 70 -9.98 13.62 14.09
N THR A 71 -9.05 12.75 14.45
CA THR A 71 -8.63 12.58 15.85
C THR A 71 -7.92 13.83 16.37
N THR A 72 -7.18 14.55 15.52
CA THR A 72 -6.56 15.82 15.85
C THR A 72 -7.64 16.90 16.04
N LEU A 73 -8.58 17.03 15.10
CA LEU A 73 -9.70 17.99 15.19
C LEU A 73 -10.58 17.78 16.43
N GLU A 74 -10.81 16.54 16.85
CA GLU A 74 -11.57 16.21 18.07
C GLU A 74 -10.83 16.64 19.36
N LYS A 75 -9.52 16.87 19.30
CA LYS A 75 -8.68 17.25 20.45
C LYS A 75 -8.28 18.72 20.47
N VAL A 76 -8.42 19.40 19.34
CA VAL A 76 -8.02 20.80 19.21
C VAL A 76 -8.95 21.67 20.06
N SER A 77 -8.36 22.48 20.94
CA SER A 77 -9.07 23.42 21.82
C SER A 77 -8.75 24.89 21.50
N ASP A 78 -7.77 25.14 20.62
CA ASP A 78 -7.27 26.48 20.27
C ASP A 78 -7.51 26.82 18.79
N LEU A 79 -7.89 28.07 18.51
CA LEU A 79 -8.22 28.58 17.18
C LEU A 79 -7.05 28.50 16.18
N GLU A 80 -5.82 28.65 16.65
CA GLU A 80 -4.61 28.51 15.81
C GLU A 80 -4.41 27.07 15.34
N GLU A 81 -4.60 26.10 16.22
CA GLU A 81 -4.50 24.68 15.91
C GLU A 81 -5.63 24.21 14.97
N ILE A 82 -6.83 24.83 15.06
CA ILE A 82 -7.94 24.55 14.13
C ILE A 82 -7.56 24.99 12.72
N ARG A 83 -7.00 26.21 12.59
CA ARG A 83 -6.55 26.74 11.30
C ARG A 83 -5.48 25.85 10.68
N ASP A 84 -4.50 25.43 11.47
CA ASP A 84 -3.44 24.50 11.07
C ASP A 84 -4.00 23.14 10.60
N ALA A 85 -4.99 22.60 11.31
CA ALA A 85 -5.65 21.35 10.94
C ALA A 85 -6.44 21.47 9.62
N VAL A 86 -7.12 22.60 9.41
CA VAL A 86 -7.87 22.88 8.18
C VAL A 86 -6.93 23.03 6.98
N GLU A 87 -5.79 23.70 7.14
CA GLU A 87 -4.80 23.89 6.08
C GLU A 87 -4.18 22.56 5.64
N ARG A 88 -3.85 21.67 6.60
CA ARG A 88 -3.45 20.28 6.31
C ARG A 88 -4.54 19.50 5.59
N CYS A 89 -5.81 19.73 5.93
CA CYS A 89 -6.96 19.09 5.29
C CYS A 89 -7.10 19.51 3.82
N SER A 90 -6.96 20.81 3.54
CA SER A 90 -7.01 21.35 2.18
C SER A 90 -5.91 20.75 1.30
N ALA A 91 -4.68 20.66 1.81
CA ALA A 91 -3.55 20.08 1.08
C ALA A 91 -3.77 18.59 0.75
N LEU A 92 -4.33 17.82 1.69
CA LEU A 92 -4.68 16.40 1.48
C LEU A 92 -5.75 16.23 0.39
N VAL A 93 -6.78 17.08 0.40
CA VAL A 93 -7.87 17.04 -0.61
C VAL A 93 -7.35 17.41 -2.00
N GLU A 94 -6.46 18.39 -2.12
CA GLU A 94 -5.82 18.74 -3.39
C GLU A 94 -4.98 17.59 -3.96
N GLU A 95 -4.20 16.92 -3.10
CA GLU A 95 -3.43 15.75 -3.53
C GLU A 95 -4.36 14.62 -4.00
N MET A 96 -5.48 14.41 -3.29
CA MET A 96 -6.49 13.42 -3.65
C MET A 96 -7.11 13.68 -5.03
N ILE A 97 -7.40 14.94 -5.36
CA ILE A 97 -7.91 15.32 -6.68
C ILE A 97 -6.86 15.05 -7.77
N ARG A 98 -5.58 15.40 -7.55
CA ARG A 98 -4.50 15.14 -8.52
C ARG A 98 -4.29 13.65 -8.79
N ILE A 99 -4.39 12.82 -7.76
CA ILE A 99 -4.21 11.38 -7.88
C ILE A 99 -5.40 10.75 -8.60
N SER A 100 -6.63 11.22 -8.33
CA SER A 100 -7.85 10.68 -8.94
C SER A 100 -8.04 11.08 -10.41
N THR A 101 -7.47 12.21 -10.85
CA THR A 101 -7.56 12.69 -12.25
C THR A 101 -6.44 12.16 -13.15
N LYS A 102 -5.39 11.55 -12.58
CA LYS A 102 -4.40 10.77 -13.32
C LYS A 102 -4.94 9.36 -13.59
N THR A 103 -5.93 9.25 -14.48
CA THR A 103 -6.19 7.97 -15.16
C THR A 103 -4.99 7.62 -16.04
N PRO A 104 -4.55 6.35 -16.12
CA PRO A 104 -3.57 5.95 -17.12
C PRO A 104 -4.19 6.16 -18.49
N ASP A 105 -3.47 6.89 -19.36
CA ASP A 105 -3.81 7.01 -20.77
C ASP A 105 -4.08 5.62 -21.37
N LYS A 106 -5.22 5.50 -22.05
CA LYS A 106 -5.53 4.36 -22.90
C LYS A 106 -4.66 4.42 -24.16
N ASP A 107 -3.42 3.98 -24.08
CA ASP A 107 -2.66 3.59 -25.27
C ASP A 107 -2.42 2.08 -25.25
N ASN A 108 -3.47 1.35 -25.60
CA ASN A 108 -3.34 0.01 -26.18
C ASN A 108 -3.67 0.12 -27.66
N SER A 109 -2.71 0.61 -28.46
CA SER A 109 -2.73 0.40 -29.90
C SER A 109 -2.16 -1.00 -30.17
N HIS A 110 -3.05 -1.88 -30.60
CA HIS A 110 -2.71 -3.19 -31.14
C HIS A 110 -1.76 -3.03 -32.34
N GLY A 111 -0.51 -3.45 -32.18
CA GLY A 111 0.39 -3.76 -33.27
C GLY A 111 0.54 -5.27 -33.38
N LYS A 112 -0.41 -5.94 -34.04
CA LYS A 112 -0.15 -7.26 -34.63
C LYS A 112 0.80 -7.05 -35.80
N SER A 113 1.92 -7.76 -35.82
CA SER A 113 2.57 -8.30 -37.02
C SER A 113 3.38 -9.51 -36.62
#